data_AF-A0A529VWU9-F1
#
_entry.id   AF-A0A529VWU9-F1
#
_cell.length_a   1.000
_cell.length_b   1.000
_cell.length_c   1.000
_cell.angle_alpha   90.00
_cell.angle_beta   90.00
_cell.angle_gamma   90.00
#
_symmetry.space_group_name_H-M   'P 1'
#
loop_
_entity.id
_entity.type
_entity.pdbx_description
1 polymer ?
#
loop_
_entity_poly.entity_id
_entity_poly.type
_entity_poly.pdbx_seq_one_letter_code
_entity_poly.pdbx_strand_id
1 'polypeptide(L)' 'GEGRTLVWTSDIGPHWLPNSFVEWPGYARLWTNVLRWVSKAA' A
#
# COMPACT_ATOMS: atom_id res chain seq x y z
N GLY A 1 20.57 10.05 -6.53
CA GLY A 1 19.12 10.18 -6.58
C GLY A 1 18.63 9.32 -7.71
N GLU A 2 18.07 8.15 -7.39
CA GLU A 2 17.52 7.21 -8.37
C GLU A 2 16.39 6.35 -7.76
N GLY A 3 16.09 6.56 -6.48
CA GLY A 3 15.04 5.83 -5.76
C GLY A 3 13.64 6.26 -6.23
N ARG A 4 12.65 5.42 -5.91
CA ARG A 4 11.23 5.76 -6.06
C ARG A 4 10.67 6.10 -4.69
N THR A 5 9.74 7.05 -4.65
CA THR A 5 9.05 7.47 -3.42
C THR A 5 7.56 7.45 -3.68
N LEU A 6 6.78 7.00 -2.69
CA LEU A 6 5.32 6.99 -2.72
C LEU A 6 4.78 7.65 -1.46
N VAL A 7 3.67 8.37 -1.59
CA VAL A 7 2.89 8.92 -0.48
C VAL A 7 1.52 8.26 -0.50
N TRP A 8 1.13 7.71 0.65
CA TRP A 8 -0.22 7.22 0.93
C TRP A 8 -0.84 8.18 1.93
N THR A 9 -1.93 8.84 1.56
CA THR A 9 -2.56 9.91 2.34
C THR A 9 -3.68 9.41 3.25
N SER A 10 -3.77 8.10 3.46
CA SER A 10 -4.66 7.47 4.43
C SER A 10 -3.82 6.67 5.43
N ASP A 11 -4.46 5.90 6.30
CA ASP A 11 -3.78 4.97 7.22
C ASP A 11 -3.65 3.59 6.56
N ILE A 12 -2.76 2.75 7.07
CA ILE A 12 -2.62 1.36 6.66
C ILE A 12 -3.73 0.49 7.29
N GLY A 13 -4.28 0.89 8.44
CA GLY A 13 -5.26 0.09 9.19
C GLY A 13 -6.42 0.89 9.81
N PRO A 14 -7.22 0.23 10.67
CA PRO A 14 -8.39 0.83 11.31
C PRO A 14 -8.09 2.11 12.10
N HIS A 15 -9.14 2.86 12.40
CA HIS A 15 -9.21 4.29 12.79
C HIS A 15 -9.43 5.24 11.62
N TRP A 16 -8.64 5.18 10.54
CA TRP A 16 -8.83 6.01 9.34
C TRP A 16 -9.10 5.21 8.07
N LEU A 17 -8.75 3.93 8.05
CA LEU A 17 -9.09 3.01 6.98
C LEU A 17 -10.25 2.10 7.44
N PRO A 18 -11.41 2.10 6.76
CA PRO A 18 -12.53 1.25 7.16
C PRO A 18 -12.18 -0.25 7.15
N ASN A 19 -12.77 -1.03 8.05
CA ASN A 19 -12.59 -2.49 8.06
C ASN A 19 -12.97 -3.13 6.72
N SER A 20 -13.99 -2.62 6.04
CA SER A 20 -14.38 -3.09 4.70
C SER A 20 -13.28 -2.93 3.65
N PHE A 21 -12.37 -1.96 3.82
CA PHE A 21 -11.21 -1.79 2.95
C PHE A 21 -10.09 -2.78 3.33
N VAL A 22 -9.88 -3.04 4.62
CA VAL A 22 -8.94 -4.07 5.08
C VAL A 22 -9.36 -5.47 4.62
N GLU A 23 -10.67 -5.73 4.63
CA GLU A 23 -11.29 -6.98 4.19
C GLU A 23 -11.43 -7.09 2.67
N TRP A 24 -11.18 -6.01 1.93
CA TRP A 24 -11.24 -6.02 0.47
C TRP A 24 -10.20 -7.03 -0.08
N PRO A 25 -10.59 -7.98 -0.96
CA PRO A 25 -9.66 -8.98 -1.49
C PRO A 25 -8.42 -8.41 -2.20
N GLY A 26 -8.47 -7.15 -2.62
CA GLY A 26 -7.33 -6.46 -3.24
C GLY A 26 -6.34 -5.83 -2.27
N TYR A 27 -6.62 -5.79 -0.95
CA TYR A 27 -5.79 -5.09 0.03
C TYR A 27 -4.33 -5.59 0.04
N ALA A 28 -4.13 -6.90 0.12
CA ALA A 28 -2.80 -7.51 0.07
C ALA A 28 -2.09 -7.27 -1.27
N ARG A 29 -2.84 -7.30 -2.38
CA ARG A 29 -2.31 -7.05 -3.73
C ARG A 29 -1.85 -5.60 -3.89
N LEU A 30 -2.62 -4.64 -3.37
CA LEU A 30 -2.27 -3.22 -3.38
C LEU A 30 -0.91 -3.00 -2.73
N TRP A 31 -0.74 -3.44 -1.47
CA TRP A 31 0.51 -3.23 -0.73
C TRP A 31 1.68 -4.00 -1.33
N THR A 32 1.46 -5.22 -1.82
CA THR A 32 2.49 -5.97 -2.55
C THR A 32 2.98 -5.22 -3.78
N ASN A 33 2.06 -4.65 -4.57
CA ASN A 33 2.41 -3.87 -5.77
C ASN A 33 3.12 -2.56 -5.41
N VAL A 34 2.65 -1.85 -4.39
CA VAL A 34 3.28 -0.62 -3.89
C VAL A 34 4.71 -0.89 -3.44
N LEU A 35 4.90 -1.92 -2.61
CA LEU A 35 6.21 -2.30 -2.08
C LEU A 35 7.15 -2.78 -3.18
N ARG A 36 6.67 -3.61 -4.12
CA ARG A 36 7.47 -4.02 -5.29
C ARG A 36 7.89 -2.80 -6.12
N TRP A 37 6.98 -1.87 -6.36
CA TRP A 37 7.26 -0.68 -7.16
C TRP A 37 8.29 0.23 -6.51
N VAL A 38 8.14 0.54 -5.21
CA VAL A 38 9.02 1.48 -4.49
C VAL A 38 10.41 0.88 -4.24
N SER A 39 10.48 -0.41 -3.94
CA SER A 39 11.75 -1.12 -3.70
C SER A 39 12.51 -1.46 -4.98
N LYS A 40 11.85 -1.35 -6.16
CA LYS A 40 12.35 -1.91 -7.43
C LYS A 40 12.67 -3.42 -7.35
N ALA A 41 12.02 -4.16 -6.46
CA ALA A 41 12.16 -5.60 -6.38
C ALA A 41 11.63 -6.27 -7.66
N ALA A 42 12.32 -7.33 -8.09
CA ALA A 42 11.93 -8.16 -9.24
C ALA A 42 10.66 -8.97 -8.95
#